data_AF-A0A2D6MA46-F1
#
_entry.id   AF-A0A2D6MA46-F1
#
_cell.length_a   1.000
_cell.length_b   1.000
_cell.length_c   1.000
_cell.angle_alpha   90.00
_cell.angle_beta   90.00
_cell.angle_gamma   90.00
#
_symmetry.space_group_name_H-M   'P 1'
#
loop_
_entity.id
_entity.type
_entity.pdbx_description
1 polymer ?
#
loop_
_entity_poly.entity_id
_entity_poly.type
_entity_poly.pdbx_seq_one_letter_code
_entity_poly.pdbx_strand_id
1 'polypeptide(L)'
;MPKVKITNSKGLVQEKGSGVEFAESPVYGVTSLTANTTVTAGGVYTFNSTSPLTATLPKAADVPGSVWTFRSLTSPVHSLTGSDVDGRSIFCAAGFPTREGSGSVVDRRGDGGQLKLTGTVGAAVTLICDGRQYQVLASSGTLTFVNTAAN
;
A
#
# COMPACT_ATOMS: atom_id res chain seq x y z
N MET A 1 22.28 -28.80 16.20
CA MET A 1 21.29 -27.72 16.04
C MET A 1 20.26 -28.21 15.04
N PRO A 2 18.95 -28.09 15.27
CA PRO A 2 17.91 -28.46 14.31
C PRO A 2 17.91 -27.53 13.09
N LYS A 3 17.33 -27.99 11.98
CA LYS A 3 17.12 -27.18 10.78
C LYS A 3 15.76 -26.52 10.89
N VAL A 4 15.70 -25.22 10.63
CA VAL A 4 14.42 -24.48 10.56
C VAL A 4 14.08 -24.29 9.10
N LYS A 5 12.94 -24.82 8.67
CA LYS A 5 12.40 -24.64 7.33
C LYS A 5 11.20 -23.70 7.39
N ILE A 6 11.25 -22.60 6.65
CA ILE A 6 10.15 -21.65 6.53
C ILE A 6 9.36 -22.02 5.27
N THR A 7 8.07 -22.32 5.43
CA THR A 7 7.18 -22.71 4.32
C THR A 7 5.87 -21.91 4.35
N ASN A 8 5.30 -21.64 3.18
CA ASN A 8 4.04 -20.89 3.05
C ASN A 8 2.84 -21.62 3.67
N SER A 9 2.87 -22.96 3.77
CA SER A 9 1.75 -23.77 4.25
C SER A 9 1.82 -24.14 5.73
N LYS A 10 3.00 -24.09 6.35
CA LYS A 10 3.21 -24.54 7.74
C LYS A 10 4.00 -23.56 8.61
N GLY A 11 4.39 -22.40 8.06
CA GLY A 11 5.21 -21.42 8.79
C GLY A 11 6.58 -22.00 9.13
N LEU A 12 6.96 -21.95 10.41
CA LEU A 12 8.22 -22.48 10.93
C LEU A 12 8.09 -23.99 11.18
N VAL A 13 8.78 -24.80 10.36
CA VAL A 13 8.88 -26.25 10.50
C VAL A 13 10.27 -26.62 10.97
N GLN A 14 10.36 -27.40 12.04
CA GLN A 14 11.64 -27.91 12.54
C GLN A 14 11.92 -29.30 11.97
N GLU A 15 13.06 -29.46 11.32
CA GLU A 15 13.48 -30.70 10.67
C GLU A 15 14.86 -31.17 11.16
N LYS A 16 15.18 -32.45 10.91
CA LYS A 16 16.49 -33.02 11.21
C LYS A 16 17.55 -32.42 10.27
N GLY A 17 18.67 -31.97 10.83
CA GLY A 17 19.73 -31.25 10.12
C GLY A 17 20.10 -29.98 10.88
N SER A 18 20.93 -29.11 10.30
CA SER A 18 21.34 -27.82 10.89
C SER A 18 21.16 -26.68 9.90
N GLY A 19 20.79 -25.50 10.39
CA GLY A 19 20.73 -24.26 9.60
C GLY A 19 19.30 -23.77 9.35
N VAL A 20 19.18 -22.77 8.48
CA VAL A 20 17.89 -22.19 8.05
C VAL A 20 17.70 -22.48 6.56
N GLU A 21 16.57 -23.05 6.19
CA GLU A 21 16.15 -23.22 4.79
C GLU A 21 14.91 -22.36 4.52
N PHE A 22 15.02 -21.50 3.51
CA PHE A 22 13.87 -20.86 2.89
C PHE A 22 13.47 -21.74 1.71
N ALA A 23 12.34 -22.44 1.84
CA ALA A 23 11.90 -23.42 0.84
C ALA A 23 11.58 -22.75 -0.52
N GLU A 24 11.15 -21.49 -0.46
CA GLU A 24 10.98 -20.58 -1.59
C GLU A 24 11.38 -19.18 -1.12
N SER A 25 11.88 -18.35 -2.02
CA SER A 25 11.97 -16.91 -1.72
C SER A 25 10.53 -16.40 -1.60
N PRO A 26 10.13 -15.74 -0.50
CA PRO A 26 8.81 -15.16 -0.40
C PRO A 26 8.69 -14.06 -1.46
N VAL A 27 8.07 -14.38 -2.60
CA VAL A 27 7.73 -13.41 -3.64
C VAL A 27 6.28 -13.04 -3.44
N TYR A 28 6.00 -11.74 -3.29
CA TYR A 28 4.64 -11.26 -3.38
C TYR A 28 4.12 -11.49 -4.80
N GLY A 29 3.03 -12.25 -4.94
CA GLY A 29 2.30 -12.32 -6.20
C GLY A 29 1.80 -10.92 -6.59
N VAL A 30 1.84 -10.62 -7.89
CA VAL A 30 1.31 -9.37 -8.43
C VAL A 30 -0.16 -9.56 -8.75
N THR A 31 -1.02 -8.79 -8.09
CA THR A 31 -2.48 -8.85 -8.28
C THR A 31 -2.97 -7.69 -9.16
N SER A 32 -3.61 -8.01 -10.27
CA SER A 32 -4.19 -7.00 -11.17
C SER A 32 -5.60 -6.60 -10.72
N LEU A 33 -5.80 -5.31 -10.46
CA LEU A 33 -7.08 -4.69 -10.11
C LEU A 33 -7.71 -4.09 -11.37
N THR A 34 -8.87 -4.60 -11.77
CA THR A 34 -9.64 -4.14 -12.95
C THR A 34 -10.95 -3.43 -12.58
N ALA A 35 -11.32 -3.45 -11.29
CA ALA A 35 -12.49 -2.80 -10.72
C ALA A 35 -12.18 -2.27 -9.31
N ASN A 36 -13.07 -1.45 -8.75
CA ASN A 36 -12.98 -1.03 -7.35
C ASN A 36 -12.95 -2.27 -6.45
N THR A 37 -11.99 -2.34 -5.54
CA THR A 37 -11.70 -3.58 -4.79
C THR A 37 -11.28 -3.27 -3.36
N THR A 38 -11.80 -4.03 -2.40
CA THR A 38 -11.24 -4.10 -1.05
C THR A 38 -10.14 -5.14 -1.03
N VAL A 39 -8.93 -4.73 -0.66
CA VAL A 39 -7.78 -5.63 -0.50
C VAL A 39 -7.65 -6.05 0.96
N THR A 40 -7.15 -7.26 1.22
CA THR A 40 -7.19 -7.86 2.56
C THR A 40 -5.81 -8.14 3.15
N ALA A 41 -4.74 -8.11 2.36
CA ALA A 41 -3.38 -8.44 2.82
C ALA A 41 -2.31 -7.64 2.07
N GLY A 42 -1.17 -7.36 2.73
CA GLY A 42 -0.04 -6.69 2.10
C GLY A 42 0.47 -7.43 0.87
N GLY A 43 0.92 -6.70 -0.15
CA GLY A 43 1.36 -7.27 -1.41
C GLY A 43 1.58 -6.25 -2.52
N VAL A 44 1.72 -6.75 -3.74
CA VAL A 44 1.93 -5.95 -4.95
C VAL A 44 0.67 -5.96 -5.80
N TYR A 45 0.15 -4.78 -6.11
CA TYR A 45 -1.09 -4.54 -6.83
C TYR A 45 -0.86 -3.66 -8.04
N THR A 46 -1.55 -3.95 -9.13
CA THR A 46 -1.51 -3.12 -10.34
C THR A 46 -2.90 -2.64 -10.74
N PHE A 47 -3.09 -1.34 -10.91
CA PHE A 47 -4.31 -0.80 -11.51
C PHE A 47 -4.27 -0.97 -13.03
N ASN A 48 -5.18 -1.79 -13.55
CA ASN A 48 -5.29 -2.13 -14.95
C ASN A 48 -6.72 -1.86 -15.44
N SER A 49 -7.07 -0.58 -15.53
CA SER A 49 -8.38 -0.14 -16.01
C SER A 49 -8.28 1.21 -16.69
N THR A 50 -9.03 1.40 -17.77
CA THR A 50 -9.13 2.69 -18.46
C THR A 50 -10.02 3.70 -17.71
N SER A 51 -10.66 3.28 -16.62
CA SER A 51 -11.43 4.12 -15.71
C SER A 51 -10.71 4.30 -14.37
N PRO A 52 -10.92 5.43 -13.66
CA PRO A 52 -10.46 5.58 -12.28
C PRO A 52 -10.94 4.43 -11.40
N LEU A 53 -10.03 3.87 -10.61
CA LEU A 53 -10.32 2.82 -9.64
C LEU A 53 -9.98 3.29 -8.24
N THR A 54 -10.69 2.75 -7.26
CA THR A 54 -10.38 2.88 -5.83
C THR A 54 -10.07 1.50 -5.25
N ALA A 55 -8.89 1.37 -4.64
CA ALA A 55 -8.59 0.25 -3.77
C ALA A 55 -8.83 0.64 -2.30
N THR A 56 -9.61 -0.16 -1.60
CA THR A 56 -9.90 0.02 -0.17
C THR A 56 -8.99 -0.88 0.64
N LEU A 57 -8.07 -0.29 1.40
CA LEU A 57 -7.23 -0.98 2.37
C LEU A 57 -8.05 -1.39 3.60
N PRO A 58 -7.65 -2.45 4.32
CA PRO A 58 -8.30 -2.82 5.57
C PRO A 58 -8.06 -1.76 6.66
N LYS A 59 -8.62 -1.97 7.85
CA LYS A 59 -8.32 -1.13 9.01
C LYS A 59 -6.86 -1.32 9.38
N ALA A 60 -6.14 -0.23 9.59
CA ALA A 60 -4.70 -0.28 9.87
C ALA A 60 -4.35 -1.17 11.08
N ALA A 61 -5.20 -1.13 12.12
CA ALA A 61 -5.05 -1.93 13.35
C ALA A 61 -5.08 -3.45 13.10
N ASP A 62 -5.68 -3.90 12.00
CA ASP A 62 -5.80 -5.32 11.67
C ASP A 62 -4.60 -5.85 10.88
N VAL A 63 -3.75 -4.95 10.35
CA VAL A 63 -2.61 -5.30 9.49
C VAL A 63 -1.31 -4.57 9.86
N PRO A 64 -0.91 -4.49 11.14
CA PRO A 64 0.34 -3.82 11.52
C PRO A 64 1.57 -4.48 10.87
N GLY A 65 2.51 -3.67 10.41
CA GLY A 65 3.76 -4.12 9.76
C GLY A 65 3.61 -4.57 8.31
N SER A 66 2.38 -4.58 7.76
CA SER A 66 2.15 -4.95 6.36
C SER A 66 2.72 -3.92 5.38
N VAL A 67 3.28 -4.41 4.27
CA VAL A 67 3.82 -3.60 3.17
C VAL A 67 2.92 -3.74 1.94
N TRP A 68 2.65 -2.64 1.27
CA TRP A 68 1.73 -2.56 0.14
C TRP A 68 2.38 -1.79 -0.99
N THR A 69 2.34 -2.31 -2.21
CA THR A 69 2.80 -1.58 -3.40
C THR A 69 1.69 -1.53 -4.42
N PHE A 70 1.36 -0.33 -4.89
CA PHE A 70 0.40 -0.11 -5.97
C PHE A 70 1.10 0.53 -7.16
N ARG A 71 0.81 0.06 -8.37
CA ARG A 71 1.34 0.61 -9.62
C ARG A 71 0.24 0.79 -10.66
N SER A 72 0.20 1.91 -11.34
CA SER A 72 -0.70 2.16 -12.47
C SER A 72 -0.11 1.57 -13.76
N LEU A 73 -0.85 0.68 -14.43
CA LEU A 73 -0.52 0.22 -15.80
C LEU A 73 -1.27 1.01 -16.87
N THR A 74 -2.12 1.94 -16.44
CA THR A 74 -3.00 2.77 -17.26
C THR A 74 -2.88 4.23 -16.80
N SER A 75 -3.38 5.17 -17.59
CA SER A 75 -3.27 6.62 -17.33
C SER A 75 -4.33 7.26 -16.42
N PRO A 76 -5.45 6.63 -16.00
CA PRO A 76 -6.37 7.28 -15.06
C PRO A 76 -5.75 7.57 -13.69
N VAL A 77 -6.33 8.54 -12.98
CA VAL A 77 -6.03 8.82 -11.57
C VAL A 77 -6.71 7.76 -10.71
N HIS A 78 -5.92 6.86 -10.12
CA HIS A 78 -6.42 5.85 -9.19
C HIS A 78 -6.28 6.33 -7.74
N SER A 79 -7.13 5.79 -6.87
CA SER A 79 -7.21 6.18 -5.47
C SER A 79 -7.03 4.99 -4.53
N LEU A 80 -6.45 5.26 -3.37
CA LEU A 80 -6.43 4.39 -2.21
C LEU A 80 -7.28 5.03 -1.13
N THR A 81 -8.13 4.24 -0.48
CA THR A 81 -8.88 4.62 0.72
C THR A 81 -8.67 3.53 1.78
N GLY A 82 -9.12 3.73 3.00
CA GLY A 82 -9.18 2.67 4.00
C GLY A 82 -10.63 2.34 4.36
N SER A 83 -10.84 1.18 4.97
CA SER A 83 -12.17 0.73 5.39
C SER A 83 -12.70 1.44 6.64
N ASP A 84 -11.88 2.24 7.31
CA ASP A 84 -12.21 2.96 8.55
C ASP A 84 -11.94 4.48 8.42
N VAL A 85 -12.20 5.03 7.24
CA VAL A 85 -12.11 6.48 6.93
C VAL A 85 -13.25 7.27 7.58
N ASP A 86 -13.46 7.14 8.89
CA ASP A 86 -14.38 7.98 9.66
C ASP A 86 -13.79 9.40 9.86
N GLY A 87 -13.58 10.12 8.75
CA GLY A 87 -13.03 11.47 8.74
C GLY A 87 -11.57 11.58 9.22
N ARG A 88 -10.86 10.46 9.31
CA ARG A 88 -9.46 10.40 9.77
C ARG A 88 -8.49 10.38 8.61
N SER A 89 -7.38 11.09 8.78
CA SER A 89 -6.18 10.88 7.97
C SER A 89 -5.60 9.50 8.30
N ILE A 90 -5.65 8.59 7.32
CA ILE A 90 -5.12 7.22 7.44
C ILE A 90 -3.90 7.00 6.55
N PHE A 91 -3.63 7.92 5.62
CA PHE A 91 -2.40 7.96 4.84
C PHE A 91 -1.54 9.11 5.32
N CYS A 92 -0.24 8.88 5.41
CA CYS A 92 0.71 9.94 5.72
C CYS A 92 2.02 9.80 4.93
N ALA A 93 2.69 10.91 4.69
CA ALA A 93 4.03 10.99 4.14
C ALA A 93 4.85 12.05 4.89
N ALA A 94 6.08 11.71 5.27
CA ALA A 94 7.04 12.67 5.83
C ALA A 94 8.25 12.77 4.90
N GLY A 95 8.66 13.99 4.54
CA GLY A 95 9.85 14.23 3.72
C GLY A 95 9.69 13.96 2.22
N PHE A 96 8.45 13.84 1.72
CA PHE A 96 8.16 13.77 0.29
C PHE A 96 7.54 15.09 -0.17
N PRO A 97 7.85 15.59 -1.38
CA PRO A 97 7.13 16.74 -1.93
C PRO A 97 5.67 16.35 -2.16
N THR A 98 4.78 16.86 -1.31
CA THR A 98 3.34 16.64 -1.43
C THR A 98 2.66 17.91 -1.94
N ARG A 99 1.67 17.78 -2.83
CA ARG A 99 0.76 18.87 -3.20
C ARG A 99 -0.54 18.69 -2.44
N GLU A 100 -0.86 19.64 -1.56
CA GLU A 100 -2.25 19.84 -1.15
C GLU A 100 -3.04 20.49 -2.31
N GLY A 101 -4.35 20.25 -2.34
CA GLY A 101 -5.28 20.52 -3.45
C GLY A 101 -5.40 21.97 -3.98
N SER A 102 -4.44 22.87 -3.75
CA SER A 102 -4.42 24.25 -4.27
C SER A 102 -3.09 24.69 -4.91
N GLY A 103 -2.13 23.78 -5.12
CA GLY A 103 -1.02 24.01 -6.06
C GLY A 103 0.25 24.67 -5.51
N SER A 104 0.40 24.80 -4.19
CA SER A 104 1.69 25.11 -3.57
C SER A 104 2.40 23.82 -3.14
N VAL A 105 3.66 23.65 -3.56
CA VAL A 105 4.53 22.58 -3.03
C VAL A 105 5.01 23.06 -1.68
N VAL A 106 4.43 22.54 -0.61
CA VAL A 106 4.86 22.84 0.75
C VAL A 106 5.51 21.59 1.30
N ASP A 107 6.77 21.70 1.71
CA ASP A 107 7.49 20.69 2.47
C ASP A 107 6.86 20.57 3.86
N ARG A 108 5.71 19.89 3.92
CA ARG A 108 4.93 19.63 5.13
C ARG A 108 4.28 18.27 4.96
N ARG A 109 4.26 17.51 6.05
CA ARG A 109 3.63 16.19 6.17
C ARG A 109 2.33 16.17 5.36
N GLY A 110 2.26 15.34 4.32
CA GLY A 110 1.00 15.12 3.61
C GLY A 110 0.22 14.05 4.33
N ASP A 111 -0.98 14.37 4.80
CA ASP A 111 -1.89 13.41 5.40
C ASP A 111 -3.30 13.52 4.81
N GLY A 112 -4.04 12.41 4.80
CA GLY A 112 -5.39 12.39 4.26
C GLY A 112 -6.08 11.06 4.43
N GLY A 113 -7.41 11.06 4.31
CA GLY A 113 -8.20 9.83 4.35
C GLY A 113 -8.21 9.08 3.02
N GLN A 114 -7.93 9.78 1.92
CA GLN A 114 -7.71 9.20 0.60
C GLN A 114 -6.37 9.64 0.02
N LEU A 115 -5.71 8.72 -0.69
CA LEU A 115 -4.46 8.96 -1.39
C LEU A 115 -4.66 8.71 -2.90
N LYS A 116 -4.37 9.69 -3.74
CA LYS A 116 -4.48 9.58 -5.20
C LYS A 116 -3.10 9.48 -5.83
N LEU A 117 -2.94 8.56 -6.78
CA LEU A 117 -1.77 8.45 -7.64
C LEU A 117 -1.97 9.33 -8.87
N THR A 118 -0.90 9.96 -9.35
CA THR A 118 -0.92 10.70 -10.63
C THR A 118 -1.44 9.83 -11.76
N GLY A 119 -2.24 10.41 -12.65
CA GLY A 119 -2.74 9.77 -13.86
C GLY A 119 -1.65 9.60 -14.93
N THR A 120 -0.71 8.70 -14.69
CA THR A 120 0.38 8.39 -15.61
C THR A 120 0.73 6.91 -15.49
N VAL A 121 0.97 6.26 -16.62
CA VAL A 121 1.43 4.87 -16.64
C VAL A 121 2.77 4.78 -15.89
N GLY A 122 2.89 3.82 -14.98
CA GLY A 122 4.07 3.65 -14.14
C GLY A 122 4.08 4.48 -12.86
N ALA A 123 3.07 5.32 -12.61
CA ALA A 123 2.88 5.93 -11.29
C ALA A 123 2.73 4.82 -10.23
N ALA A 124 3.37 5.00 -9.07
CA ALA A 124 3.39 3.97 -8.05
C ALA A 124 3.54 4.55 -6.64
N VAL A 125 3.10 3.77 -5.65
CA VAL A 125 3.35 4.05 -4.23
C VAL A 125 3.60 2.76 -3.48
N THR A 126 4.56 2.80 -2.57
CA THR A 126 4.79 1.76 -1.57
C THR A 126 4.47 2.32 -0.18
N LEU A 127 3.66 1.59 0.58
CA LEU A 127 3.18 1.95 1.90
C LEU A 127 3.62 0.91 2.93
N ILE A 128 3.85 1.34 4.17
CA ILE A 128 3.93 0.47 5.35
C ILE A 128 2.85 0.83 6.35
N CYS A 129 2.21 -0.17 6.94
CA CYS A 129 1.25 0.04 8.02
C CYS A 129 1.94 0.02 9.38
N ASP A 130 1.76 1.05 10.20
CA ASP A 130 2.27 1.12 11.58
C ASP A 130 1.27 0.62 12.64
N GLY A 131 0.11 0.09 12.20
CA GLY A 131 -1.01 -0.31 13.05
C GLY A 131 -2.01 0.82 13.35
N ARG A 132 -1.71 2.06 12.97
CA ARG A 132 -2.60 3.23 13.09
C ARG A 132 -2.93 3.86 11.74
N GLN A 133 -1.96 3.88 10.83
CA GLN A 133 -2.00 4.55 9.53
C GLN A 133 -1.07 3.83 8.53
N TYR A 134 -1.19 4.21 7.27
CA TYR A 134 -0.37 3.77 6.15
C TYR A 134 0.61 4.88 5.78
N GLN A 135 1.89 4.66 6.09
CA GLN A 135 2.97 5.59 5.79
C GLN A 135 3.56 5.32 4.41
N VAL A 136 3.74 6.36 3.61
CA VAL A 136 4.48 6.27 2.34
C VAL A 136 5.96 6.01 2.59
N LEU A 137 6.47 4.92 2.01
CA LEU A 137 7.90 4.57 2.00
C LEU A 137 8.60 5.01 0.71
N ALA A 138 7.90 4.94 -0.41
CA ALA A 138 8.42 5.31 -1.71
C ALA A 138 7.28 5.67 -2.66
N SER A 139 7.56 6.50 -3.65
CA SER A 139 6.61 6.81 -4.72
C SER A 139 7.32 7.08 -6.05
N SER A 140 6.56 6.90 -7.12
CA SER A 140 6.91 7.33 -8.47
C SER A 140 5.73 8.14 -9.01
N GLY A 141 6.00 9.37 -9.44
CA GLY A 141 4.98 10.36 -9.76
C GLY A 141 4.52 11.16 -8.55
N THR A 142 3.52 12.03 -8.74
CA THR A 142 2.98 12.87 -7.67
C THR A 142 1.89 12.10 -6.90
N LEU A 143 1.91 12.27 -5.57
CA LEU A 143 0.86 11.79 -4.67
C LEU A 143 0.01 12.97 -4.21
N THR A 144 -1.31 12.80 -4.25
CA THR A 144 -2.26 13.80 -3.75
C THR A 144 -3.01 13.21 -2.55
N PHE A 145 -2.85 13.82 -1.39
CA PHE A 145 -3.59 13.49 -0.18
C PHE A 145 -4.88 14.30 -0.15
N VAL A 146 -6.00 13.62 0.09
CA VAL A 146 -7.32 14.22 0.17
C VAL A 146 -7.85 14.01 1.57
N ASN A 147 -8.13 15.12 2.25
CA ASN A 147 -8.82 15.06 3.53
C ASN A 147 -10.28 14.68 3.27
N THR A 148 -10.73 13.56 3.82
CA THR A 148 -12.12 13.10 3.75
C THR A 148 -12.90 13.51 5.00
N ALA A 149 -12.54 14.62 5.65
CA ALA A 149 -13.31 15.19 6.76
C ALA A 149 -14.80 15.09 6.46
N ALA A 150 -15.53 14.45 7.37
CA ALA A 150 -16.95 14.16 7.23
C ALA A 150 -17.71 15.44 6.88
N ASN A 151 -18.45 15.39 5.76
CA ASN A 151 -19.59 16.29 5.58
C ASN A 151 -20.67 15.93 6.61
#